data_AF-A0A2A4UW93-F1
#
_entry.id   AF-A0A2A4UW93-F1
#
_cell.length_a   1.000
_cell.length_b   1.000
_cell.length_c   1.000
_cell.angle_alpha   90.00
_cell.angle_beta   90.00
_cell.angle_gamma   90.00
#
_symmetry.space_group_name_H-M   'P 1'
#
loop_
_entity.id
_entity.type
_entity.pdbx_description
1 polymer ?
#
loop_
_entity_poly.entity_id
_entity_poly.type
_entity_poly.pdbx_seq_one_letter_code
_entity_poly.pdbx_strand_id
1 'polypeptide(L)'
;MPKAIHHVGFGRTAVDGVNSFFRPGKVIVGISAVVTCLLVAYRFYLHEFAFGYGMDSFDPNFELYWMRLLWWQLLLFAVVTPASCLYLWLSREENVLNISPREELYRYRLLFTYLLAMTPVFIFMVLATESDAAWHQVAIRDSAFTPTHIGIFYFAMPLNFAFTVFGFVWVHLRLPDFHNRFSLPLLIVVLAPVLVLPNLGLNEWGHTFFYAEELFAAPIHWGFVLFSWGFYALAGFSIQCFKRIRSLTRLENV
;
A
#
# COMPACT_ATOMS: atom_id res chain seq x y z
N MET A 1 40.67 15.39 2.45
CA MET A 1 39.72 14.53 1.71
C MET A 1 38.37 14.63 2.41
N PRO A 2 37.29 15.12 1.76
CA PRO A 2 35.98 15.08 2.38
C PRO A 2 35.50 13.63 2.41
N LYS A 3 35.25 13.11 3.62
CA LYS A 3 34.66 11.79 3.82
C LYS A 3 33.26 11.80 3.21
N ALA A 4 33.01 10.91 2.26
CA ALA A 4 31.70 10.71 1.69
C ALA A 4 30.73 10.33 2.82
N ILE A 5 29.80 11.23 3.11
CA ILE A 5 28.61 10.89 3.87
C ILE A 5 27.82 9.95 2.95
N HIS A 6 27.91 8.65 3.20
CA HIS A 6 27.03 7.69 2.56
C HIS A 6 25.62 7.92 3.09
N HIS A 7 24.89 8.84 2.46
CA HIS A 7 23.44 8.97 2.62
C HIS A 7 22.77 7.76 1.98
N VAL A 8 22.79 6.62 2.68
CA VAL A 8 22.09 5.42 2.23
C VAL A 8 20.69 5.48 2.82
N GLY A 9 19.69 5.72 1.95
CA GLY A 9 18.28 5.65 2.30
C GLY A 9 17.99 4.38 3.11
N PHE A 10 17.39 4.56 4.29
CA PHE A 10 17.03 3.49 5.24
C PHE A 10 18.16 2.47 5.57
N GLY A 11 19.44 2.83 5.40
CA GLY A 11 20.59 2.11 5.93
C GLY A 11 21.00 2.63 7.32
N ARG A 12 21.80 1.85 8.07
CA ARG A 12 22.42 2.36 9.30
C ARG A 12 23.42 3.46 8.94
N THR A 13 23.08 4.72 9.20
CA THR A 13 24.05 5.81 9.17
C THR A 13 24.79 5.84 10.51
N ALA A 14 26.12 5.73 10.46
CA ALA A 14 26.97 6.16 11.56
C ALA A 14 26.99 7.69 11.53
N VAL A 15 26.53 8.33 12.60
CA VAL A 15 26.69 9.78 12.78
C VAL A 15 28.00 9.98 13.53
N ASP A 16 28.98 10.62 12.88
CA ASP A 16 30.27 10.91 13.51
C ASP A 16 30.05 11.67 14.83
N GLY A 17 30.60 11.15 15.93
CA GLY A 17 30.51 11.77 17.26
C GLY A 17 29.25 11.48 18.07
N VAL A 18 28.27 10.72 17.54
CA VAL A 18 27.06 10.33 18.27
C VAL A 18 26.90 8.81 18.23
N ASN A 19 26.94 8.15 19.40
CA ASN A 19 26.63 6.72 19.57
C ASN A 19 25.15 6.37 19.30
N SER A 20 24.48 7.07 18.37
CA SER A 20 23.10 6.80 17.97
C SER A 20 23.07 6.31 16.53
N PHE A 21 22.86 5.02 16.34
CA PHE A 21 22.51 4.48 15.03
C PHE A 21 21.10 4.93 14.66
N PHE A 22 20.93 5.49 13.46
CA PHE A 22 19.58 5.65 12.87
C PHE A 22 18.91 4.26 12.81
N ARG A 23 17.70 4.15 13.38
CA ARG A 23 16.94 2.88 13.46
C ARG A 23 15.74 2.96 12.51
N PRO A 24 15.91 2.73 11.19
CA PRO A 24 14.84 2.82 10.20
C PRO A 24 13.61 2.00 10.56
N GLY A 25 13.77 0.83 11.21
CA GLY A 25 12.64 0.05 11.70
C GLY A 25 11.75 0.79 12.71
N LYS A 26 12.31 1.65 13.59
CA LYS A 26 11.50 2.48 14.50
C LYS A 26 10.73 3.56 13.75
N VAL A 27 11.35 4.12 12.71
CA VAL A 27 10.70 5.13 11.85
C VAL A 27 9.53 4.49 11.10
N ILE A 28 9.71 3.30 10.54
CA ILE A 28 8.64 2.55 9.86
C ILE A 28 7.46 2.29 10.81
N VAL A 29 7.75 1.83 12.05
CA VAL A 29 6.69 1.61 13.06
C VAL A 29 6.02 2.93 13.46
N GLY A 30 6.78 4.02 13.62
CA GLY A 30 6.22 5.34 13.90
C GLY A 30 5.30 5.84 12.78
N ILE A 31 5.71 5.69 11.52
CA ILE A 31 4.89 6.00 10.34
C ILE A 31 3.62 5.15 10.35
N SER A 32 3.73 3.84 10.60
CA SER A 32 2.58 2.93 10.70
C SER A 32 1.57 3.38 11.76
N ALA A 33 2.05 3.81 12.93
CA ALA A 33 1.19 4.33 13.99
C ALA A 33 0.47 5.62 13.57
N VAL A 34 1.17 6.57 12.94
CA VAL A 34 0.56 7.79 12.41
C VAL A 34 -0.48 7.47 11.34
N VAL A 35 -0.16 6.58 10.40
CA VAL A 35 -1.09 6.13 9.37
C VAL A 35 -2.31 5.48 10.01
N THR A 36 -2.13 4.64 11.04
CA THR A 36 -3.25 4.02 11.75
C THR A 36 -4.15 5.06 12.40
N CYS A 37 -3.60 6.11 13.02
CA CYS A 37 -4.39 7.22 13.53
C CYS A 37 -5.19 7.93 12.43
N LEU A 38 -4.59 8.13 11.24
CA LEU A 38 -5.29 8.70 10.09
C LEU A 38 -6.42 7.79 9.58
N LEU A 39 -6.21 6.47 9.53
CA LEU A 39 -7.23 5.50 9.12
C LEU A 39 -8.41 5.48 10.11
N VAL A 40 -8.11 5.54 11.41
CA VAL A 40 -9.15 5.63 12.46
C VAL A 40 -9.90 6.96 12.35
N ALA A 41 -9.19 8.07 12.14
CA ALA A 41 -9.83 9.38 11.92
C ALA A 41 -10.73 9.37 10.68
N TYR A 42 -10.28 8.74 9.59
CA TYR A 42 -11.10 8.56 8.38
C TYR A 42 -12.37 7.77 8.69
N ARG A 43 -12.27 6.70 9.50
CA ARG A 43 -13.44 5.91 9.89
C ARG A 43 -14.44 6.70 10.73
N PHE A 44 -13.96 7.56 11.63
CA PHE A 44 -14.81 8.49 12.38
C PHE A 44 -15.46 9.54 11.46
N TYR A 45 -14.68 10.09 10.53
CA TYR A 45 -15.20 11.01 9.51
C TYR A 45 -16.34 10.38 8.72
N LEU A 46 -16.15 9.14 8.24
CA LEU A 46 -17.21 8.39 7.55
C LEU A 46 -18.46 8.21 8.44
N HIS A 47 -18.28 7.88 9.72
CA HIS A 47 -19.40 7.70 10.64
C HIS A 47 -20.22 8.99 10.83
N GLU A 48 -19.54 10.11 11.02
CA GLU A 48 -20.16 11.39 11.35
C GLU A 48 -20.86 12.02 10.15
N PHE A 49 -20.20 12.02 8.98
CA PHE A 49 -20.64 12.84 7.84
C PHE A 49 -21.42 12.05 6.78
N ALA A 50 -21.39 10.71 6.76
CA ALA A 50 -21.97 9.94 5.65
C ALA A 50 -23.49 10.06 5.59
N PHE A 51 -24.21 9.84 6.69
CA PHE A 51 -25.66 9.98 6.69
C PHE A 51 -26.14 11.43 6.65
N GLY A 52 -25.37 12.35 7.25
CA GLY A 52 -25.73 13.77 7.32
C GLY A 52 -25.51 14.53 6.02
N TYR A 53 -24.43 14.22 5.29
CA TYR A 53 -23.99 15.00 4.13
C TYR A 53 -23.56 14.15 2.94
N GLY A 54 -23.77 12.83 2.98
CA GLY A 54 -23.35 11.87 1.97
C GLY A 54 -24.48 11.14 1.25
N MET A 55 -25.73 11.42 1.60
CA MET A 55 -26.91 10.74 1.03
C MET A 55 -27.41 11.35 -0.28
N ASP A 56 -27.21 12.65 -0.48
CA ASP A 56 -27.60 13.39 -1.69
C ASP A 56 -26.37 14.05 -2.30
N SER A 57 -25.96 13.58 -3.49
CA SER A 57 -24.78 14.12 -4.17
C SER A 57 -24.99 15.48 -4.84
N PHE A 58 -26.23 15.94 -4.95
CA PHE A 58 -26.58 17.27 -5.47
C PHE A 58 -26.56 18.35 -4.37
N ASP A 59 -26.49 17.96 -3.10
CA ASP A 59 -26.39 18.91 -1.98
C ASP A 59 -25.01 19.61 -1.99
N PRO A 60 -24.95 20.95 -1.84
CA PRO A 60 -23.67 21.67 -1.78
C PRO A 60 -22.71 21.21 -0.66
N ASN A 61 -23.24 20.63 0.41
CA ASN A 61 -22.43 20.03 1.48
C ASN A 61 -21.74 18.76 1.00
N PHE A 62 -22.31 18.01 0.05
CA PHE A 62 -21.65 16.86 -0.54
C PHE A 62 -20.33 17.27 -1.20
N GLU A 63 -20.34 18.38 -1.94
CA GLU A 63 -19.13 18.95 -2.54
C GLU A 63 -18.08 19.30 -1.46
N LEU A 64 -18.53 19.96 -0.38
CA LEU A 64 -17.66 20.40 0.72
C LEU A 64 -16.98 19.23 1.46
N TYR A 65 -17.74 18.20 1.81
CA TYR A 65 -17.26 17.09 2.63
C TYR A 65 -16.65 15.96 1.78
N TRP A 66 -17.31 15.55 0.71
CA TRP A 66 -16.94 14.35 -0.05
C TRP A 66 -16.09 14.65 -1.28
N MET A 67 -16.51 15.58 -2.14
CA MET A 67 -15.78 15.82 -3.39
C MET A 67 -14.43 16.48 -3.15
N ARG A 68 -14.33 17.42 -2.19
CA ARG A 68 -13.02 17.96 -1.79
C ARG A 68 -12.09 16.89 -1.25
N LEU A 69 -12.62 15.95 -0.43
CA LEU A 69 -11.84 14.84 0.09
C LEU A 69 -11.30 13.96 -1.05
N LEU A 70 -12.16 13.59 -2.01
CA LEU A 70 -11.79 12.88 -3.23
C LEU A 70 -10.63 13.56 -3.98
N TRP A 71 -10.75 14.86 -4.26
CA TRP A 71 -9.73 15.57 -5.04
C TRP A 71 -8.40 15.68 -4.29
N TRP A 72 -8.43 15.95 -2.98
CA TRP A 72 -7.23 16.05 -2.18
C TRP A 72 -6.48 14.73 -2.06
N GLN A 73 -7.19 13.62 -1.83
CA GLN A 73 -6.54 12.30 -1.74
C GLN A 73 -5.97 11.86 -3.11
N LEU A 74 -6.67 12.13 -4.21
CA LEU A 74 -6.14 11.86 -5.56
C LEU A 74 -4.86 12.65 -5.84
N LEU A 75 -4.86 13.96 -5.55
CA LEU A 75 -3.68 14.80 -5.71
C LEU A 75 -2.52 14.29 -4.84
N LEU A 76 -2.81 13.94 -3.59
CA LEU A 76 -1.81 13.41 -2.67
C LEU A 76 -1.14 12.15 -3.24
N PHE A 77 -1.92 11.16 -3.71
CA PHE A 77 -1.35 9.93 -4.25
C PHE A 77 -0.63 10.14 -5.58
N ALA A 78 -1.15 11.02 -6.44
CA ALA A 78 -0.53 11.36 -7.72
C ALA A 78 0.84 12.03 -7.55
N VAL A 79 1.07 12.73 -6.45
CA VAL A 79 2.35 13.41 -6.16
C VAL A 79 3.27 12.55 -5.30
N VAL A 80 2.77 12.05 -4.16
CA VAL A 80 3.59 11.39 -3.14
C VAL A 80 4.10 10.04 -3.63
N THR A 81 3.30 9.26 -4.36
CA THR A 81 3.72 7.93 -4.82
C THR A 81 4.88 8.02 -5.82
N PRO A 82 4.80 8.82 -6.92
CA PRO A 82 5.92 8.97 -7.83
C PRO A 82 7.13 9.65 -7.17
N ALA A 83 6.92 10.66 -6.32
CA ALA A 83 8.03 11.33 -5.62
C ALA A 83 8.79 10.35 -4.70
N SER A 84 8.08 9.46 -4.01
CA SER A 84 8.69 8.44 -3.16
C SER A 84 9.49 7.42 -3.97
N CYS A 85 8.95 6.99 -5.13
CA CYS A 85 9.67 6.09 -6.04
C CYS A 85 10.91 6.75 -6.63
N LEU A 86 10.80 8.02 -7.04
CA LEU A 86 11.93 8.81 -7.53
C LEU A 86 12.99 8.97 -6.45
N TYR A 87 12.60 9.26 -5.21
CA TYR A 87 13.54 9.32 -4.08
C TYR A 87 14.28 8.00 -3.86
N LEU A 88 13.58 6.86 -3.91
CA LEU A 88 14.22 5.54 -3.81
C LEU A 88 15.20 5.30 -4.96
N TRP A 89 14.81 5.66 -6.18
CA TRP A 89 15.66 5.53 -7.37
C TRP A 89 16.92 6.41 -7.30
N LEU A 90 16.78 7.66 -6.86
CA LEU A 90 17.89 8.59 -6.71
C LEU A 90 18.82 8.21 -5.56
N SER A 91 18.28 7.59 -4.51
CA SER A 91 19.08 7.12 -3.36
C SER A 91 19.64 5.71 -3.55
N ARG A 92 19.40 5.04 -4.68
CA ARG A 92 19.78 3.63 -4.92
C ARG A 92 21.26 3.35 -4.65
N GLU A 93 21.57 2.14 -4.25
CA GLU A 93 22.95 1.73 -3.97
C GLU A 93 23.61 1.16 -5.23
N GLU A 94 24.76 1.70 -5.61
CA GLU A 94 25.47 1.25 -6.81
C GLU A 94 26.13 -0.13 -6.63
N ASN A 95 26.54 -0.46 -5.40
CA ASN A 95 27.25 -1.70 -5.10
C ASN A 95 26.44 -2.66 -4.21
N VAL A 96 25.15 -2.83 -4.53
CA VAL A 96 24.24 -3.70 -3.76
C VAL A 96 24.71 -5.14 -3.70
N LEU A 97 25.46 -5.63 -4.71
CA LEU A 97 25.96 -7.00 -4.75
C LEU A 97 27.11 -7.26 -3.75
N ASN A 98 27.76 -6.22 -3.24
CA ASN A 98 28.92 -6.32 -2.36
C ASN A 98 28.62 -5.84 -0.93
N ILE A 99 27.50 -6.29 -0.37
CA ILE A 99 27.13 -6.02 1.02
C ILE A 99 27.47 -7.20 1.92
N SER A 100 27.77 -6.94 3.20
CA SER A 100 28.03 -8.02 4.16
C SER A 100 26.77 -8.85 4.44
N PRO A 101 26.90 -10.16 4.76
CA PRO A 101 25.75 -11.00 5.12
C PRO A 101 24.92 -10.44 6.29
N ARG A 102 25.58 -9.75 7.24
CA ARG A 102 24.93 -9.09 8.37
C ARG A 102 24.04 -7.94 7.93
N GLU A 103 24.52 -7.12 6.98
CA GLU A 103 23.76 -6.00 6.44
C GLU A 103 22.59 -6.49 5.59
N GLU A 104 22.80 -7.54 4.79
CA GLU A 104 21.72 -8.14 4.02
C GLU A 104 20.60 -8.71 4.93
N LEU A 105 20.97 -9.43 5.99
CA LEU A 105 20.01 -9.94 6.98
C LEU A 105 19.24 -8.79 7.68
N TYR A 106 19.93 -7.68 7.95
CA TYR A 106 19.30 -6.49 8.50
C TYR A 106 18.25 -5.90 7.54
N ARG A 107 18.53 -5.87 6.23
CA ARG A 107 17.59 -5.40 5.19
C ARG A 107 16.37 -6.29 5.08
N TYR A 108 16.54 -7.61 5.16
CA TYR A 108 15.39 -8.53 5.23
C TYR A 108 14.53 -8.29 6.48
N ARG A 109 15.15 -8.06 7.64
CA ARG A 109 14.41 -7.69 8.86
C ARG A 109 13.64 -6.37 8.67
N LEU A 110 14.23 -5.40 7.98
CA LEU A 110 13.57 -4.14 7.67
C LEU A 110 12.39 -4.33 6.72
N LEU A 111 12.55 -5.15 5.68
CA LEU A 111 11.48 -5.53 4.75
C LEU A 111 10.30 -6.18 5.50
N PHE A 112 10.54 -7.15 6.38
CA PHE A 112 9.45 -7.76 7.15
C PHE A 112 8.82 -6.79 8.16
N THR A 113 9.59 -5.87 8.73
CA THR A 113 9.05 -4.77 9.56
C THR A 113 8.13 -3.88 8.72
N TYR A 114 8.53 -3.57 7.49
CA TYR A 114 7.73 -2.78 6.54
C TYR A 114 6.43 -3.49 6.16
N LEU A 115 6.49 -4.79 5.81
CA LEU A 115 5.30 -5.57 5.48
C LEU A 115 4.31 -5.65 6.66
N LEU A 116 4.81 -5.83 7.89
CA LEU A 116 3.96 -5.80 9.10
C LEU A 116 3.40 -4.39 9.37
N ALA A 117 4.18 -3.34 9.13
CA ALA A 117 3.75 -1.96 9.28
C ALA A 117 2.63 -1.56 8.30
N MET A 118 2.45 -2.31 7.20
CA MET A 118 1.35 -2.11 6.25
C MET A 118 0.03 -2.78 6.68
N THR A 119 0.05 -3.67 7.68
CA THR A 119 -1.15 -4.40 8.11
C THR A 119 -2.37 -3.51 8.43
N PRO A 120 -2.23 -2.35 9.11
CA PRO A 120 -3.37 -1.46 9.36
C PRO A 120 -4.04 -0.96 8.08
N VAL A 121 -3.27 -0.68 7.02
CA VAL A 121 -3.80 -0.24 5.72
C VAL A 121 -4.61 -1.36 5.08
N PHE A 122 -4.12 -2.60 5.14
CA PHE A 122 -4.83 -3.76 4.61
C PHE A 122 -6.13 -4.04 5.39
N ILE A 123 -6.08 -3.96 6.73
CA ILE A 123 -7.28 -4.10 7.57
C ILE A 123 -8.31 -3.02 7.24
N PHE A 124 -7.88 -1.76 7.15
CA PHE A 124 -8.79 -0.66 6.79
C PHE A 124 -9.42 -0.88 5.42
N MET A 125 -8.66 -1.35 4.44
CA MET A 125 -9.18 -1.66 3.10
C MET A 125 -10.28 -2.74 3.15
N VAL A 126 -10.08 -3.82 3.91
CA VAL A 126 -11.11 -4.86 4.09
C VAL A 126 -12.37 -4.28 4.75
N LEU A 127 -12.20 -3.52 5.83
CA LEU A 127 -13.32 -2.88 6.52
C LEU A 127 -14.05 -1.85 5.64
N ALA A 128 -13.32 -1.13 4.78
CA ALA A 128 -13.90 -0.18 3.83
C ALA A 128 -14.73 -0.92 2.77
N THR A 129 -14.27 -2.08 2.28
CA THR A 129 -15.06 -2.94 1.38
C THR A 129 -16.36 -3.43 2.01
N GLU A 130 -16.30 -3.90 3.25
CA GLU A 130 -17.51 -4.33 3.95
C GLU A 130 -18.45 -3.16 4.27
N SER A 131 -17.89 -1.99 4.58
CA SER A 131 -18.67 -0.77 4.79
C SER A 131 -19.41 -0.35 3.52
N ASP A 132 -18.80 -0.54 2.35
CA ASP A 132 -19.41 -0.24 1.05
C ASP A 132 -20.57 -1.20 0.72
N ALA A 133 -20.37 -2.51 0.97
CA ALA A 133 -21.44 -3.49 0.84
C ALA A 133 -22.64 -3.16 1.74
N ALA A 134 -22.39 -2.70 2.97
CA ALA A 134 -23.44 -2.24 3.87
C ALA A 134 -24.10 -0.94 3.40
N TRP A 135 -23.34 -0.02 2.80
CA TRP A 135 -23.86 1.25 2.26
C TRP A 135 -24.85 1.02 1.13
N HIS A 136 -24.58 0.04 0.26
CA HIS A 136 -25.49 -0.37 -0.80
C HIS A 136 -26.87 -0.82 -0.26
N GLN A 137 -26.95 -1.36 0.95
CA GLN A 137 -28.23 -1.73 1.58
C GLN A 137 -29.06 -0.54 2.09
N VAL A 138 -28.48 0.66 2.18
CA VAL A 138 -29.11 1.80 2.85
C VAL A 138 -29.22 3.05 1.98
N ALA A 139 -28.59 3.07 0.81
CA ALA A 139 -28.62 4.21 -0.09
C ALA A 139 -28.89 3.78 -1.54
N ILE A 140 -29.90 4.41 -2.15
CA ILE A 140 -30.02 4.44 -3.61
C ILE A 140 -29.05 5.50 -4.10
N ARG A 141 -28.18 5.12 -5.03
CA ARG A 141 -27.00 5.91 -5.36
C ARG A 141 -27.29 6.94 -6.43
N ASP A 142 -27.06 8.21 -6.12
CA ASP A 142 -27.15 9.30 -7.11
C ASP A 142 -26.01 9.27 -8.14
N SER A 143 -24.85 8.74 -7.73
CA SER A 143 -23.66 8.70 -8.57
C SER A 143 -22.70 7.54 -8.23
N ALA A 144 -21.62 7.44 -9.00
CA ALA A 144 -20.46 6.58 -8.71
C ALA A 144 -19.60 7.08 -7.54
N PHE A 145 -19.79 8.31 -7.08
CA PHE A 145 -19.04 8.87 -5.97
C PHE A 145 -19.91 8.85 -4.72
N THR A 146 -19.98 7.71 -4.05
CA THR A 146 -20.58 7.59 -2.72
C THR A 146 -19.52 7.85 -1.64
N PRO A 147 -19.92 8.19 -0.40
CA PRO A 147 -18.99 8.29 0.72
C PRO A 147 -18.07 7.07 0.89
N THR A 148 -18.64 5.86 0.74
CA THR A 148 -17.90 4.61 0.85
C THR A 148 -17.02 4.33 -0.36
N HIS A 149 -17.46 4.64 -1.59
CA HIS A 149 -16.63 4.56 -2.79
C HIS A 149 -15.40 5.47 -2.69
N ILE A 150 -15.57 6.71 -2.19
CA ILE A 150 -14.48 7.65 -1.95
C ILE A 150 -13.46 7.07 -0.97
N GLY A 151 -13.92 6.40 0.09
CA GLY A 151 -13.07 5.73 1.08
C GLY A 151 -12.34 4.49 0.57
N ILE A 152 -13.01 3.62 -0.18
CA ILE A 152 -12.43 2.35 -0.63
C ILE A 152 -11.58 2.54 -1.90
N PHE A 153 -12.16 3.09 -2.97
CA PHE A 153 -11.57 3.10 -4.31
C PHE A 153 -10.58 4.23 -4.53
N TYR A 154 -10.78 5.34 -3.83
CA TYR A 154 -9.98 6.55 -4.04
C TYR A 154 -9.06 6.86 -2.85
N PHE A 155 -9.17 6.11 -1.74
CA PHE A 155 -8.27 6.21 -0.59
C PHE A 155 -7.61 4.88 -0.22
N ALA A 156 -8.35 3.87 0.24
CA ALA A 156 -7.77 2.63 0.76
C ALA A 156 -6.98 1.86 -0.30
N MET A 157 -7.53 1.69 -1.50
CA MET A 157 -6.85 0.99 -2.60
C MET A 157 -5.61 1.76 -3.10
N PRO A 158 -5.68 3.07 -3.41
CA PRO A 158 -4.49 3.85 -3.77
C PRO A 158 -3.42 3.86 -2.69
N LEU A 159 -3.81 3.94 -1.40
CA LEU A 159 -2.87 3.87 -0.29
C LEU A 159 -2.14 2.52 -0.27
N ASN A 160 -2.88 1.41 -0.38
CA ASN A 160 -2.30 0.07 -0.45
C ASN A 160 -1.37 -0.07 -1.67
N PHE A 161 -1.77 0.42 -2.84
CA PHE A 161 -0.93 0.45 -4.05
C PHE A 161 0.35 1.27 -3.85
N ALA A 162 0.27 2.46 -3.24
CA ALA A 162 1.43 3.30 -2.97
C ALA A 162 2.46 2.57 -2.10
N PHE A 163 2.00 1.90 -1.04
CA PHE A 163 2.90 1.11 -0.17
C PHE A 163 3.45 -0.14 -0.87
N THR A 164 2.66 -0.88 -1.66
CA THR A 164 3.18 -2.07 -2.36
C THR A 164 4.20 -1.68 -3.43
N VAL A 165 3.96 -0.61 -4.20
CA VAL A 165 4.92 -0.07 -5.18
C VAL A 165 6.19 0.42 -4.50
N PHE A 166 6.09 1.16 -3.40
CA PHE A 166 7.27 1.61 -2.64
C PHE A 166 8.12 0.42 -2.18
N GLY A 167 7.49 -0.61 -1.59
CA GLY A 167 8.16 -1.83 -1.16
C GLY A 167 8.81 -2.57 -2.33
N PHE A 168 8.13 -2.66 -3.47
CA PHE A 168 8.66 -3.26 -4.69
C PHE A 168 9.90 -2.55 -5.20
N VAL A 169 9.85 -1.23 -5.34
CA VAL A 169 11.01 -0.43 -5.78
C VAL A 169 12.16 -0.58 -4.78
N TRP A 170 11.88 -0.53 -3.47
CA TRP A 170 12.90 -0.68 -2.44
C TRP A 170 13.61 -2.03 -2.51
N VAL A 171 12.85 -3.13 -2.68
CA VAL A 171 13.41 -4.50 -2.80
C VAL A 171 14.41 -4.59 -3.95
N HIS A 172 14.06 -4.10 -5.13
CA HIS A 172 14.91 -4.21 -6.32
C HIS A 172 16.13 -3.27 -6.30
N LEU A 173 16.11 -2.22 -5.47
CA LEU A 173 17.21 -1.28 -5.34
C LEU A 173 18.14 -1.57 -4.14
N ARG A 174 17.74 -2.46 -3.22
CA ARG A 174 18.45 -2.66 -1.95
C ARG A 174 18.76 -4.10 -1.59
N LEU A 175 18.14 -5.10 -2.23
CA LEU A 175 18.41 -6.50 -1.93
C LEU A 175 19.20 -7.17 -3.07
N PRO A 176 20.34 -7.82 -2.78
CA PRO A 176 21.17 -8.47 -3.80
C PRO A 176 20.40 -9.54 -4.61
N ASP A 177 19.56 -10.33 -3.93
CA ASP A 177 18.82 -11.45 -4.54
C ASP A 177 17.77 -11.00 -5.59
N PHE A 178 17.42 -9.71 -5.59
CA PHE A 178 16.47 -9.08 -6.50
C PHE A 178 17.12 -8.04 -7.43
N HIS A 179 18.45 -7.95 -7.42
CA HIS A 179 19.17 -7.09 -8.36
C HIS A 179 19.06 -7.65 -9.79
N ASN A 180 18.63 -6.81 -10.74
CA ASN A 180 18.36 -7.20 -12.14
C ASN A 180 17.41 -8.42 -12.29
N ARG A 181 16.54 -8.66 -11.31
CA ARG A 181 15.61 -9.78 -11.30
C ARG A 181 14.28 -9.35 -10.72
N PHE A 182 13.20 -9.59 -11.46
CA PHE A 182 11.85 -9.41 -10.93
C PHE A 182 11.39 -10.63 -10.15
N SER A 183 10.91 -10.39 -8.93
CA SER A 183 10.12 -11.38 -8.21
C SER A 183 8.72 -11.45 -8.80
N LEU A 184 8.42 -12.52 -9.54
CA LEU A 184 7.06 -12.78 -10.04
C LEU A 184 5.99 -12.71 -8.92
N PRO A 185 6.15 -13.36 -7.75
CA PRO A 185 5.13 -13.25 -6.70
C PRO A 185 4.97 -11.83 -6.18
N LEU A 186 6.06 -11.06 -6.01
CA LEU A 186 5.94 -9.67 -5.59
C LEU A 186 5.30 -8.80 -6.66
N LEU A 187 5.60 -9.05 -7.94
CA LEU A 187 4.98 -8.36 -9.07
C LEU A 187 3.46 -8.60 -9.10
N ILE A 188 3.01 -9.82 -8.83
CA ILE A 188 1.57 -10.13 -8.71
C ILE A 188 0.93 -9.30 -7.59
N VAL A 189 1.57 -9.20 -6.42
CA VAL A 189 1.06 -8.36 -5.30
C VAL A 189 0.91 -6.90 -5.72
N VAL A 190 1.90 -6.35 -6.43
CA VAL A 190 1.90 -4.93 -6.86
C VAL A 190 0.87 -4.67 -7.96
N LEU A 191 0.68 -5.64 -8.85
CA LEU A 191 -0.28 -5.51 -9.96
C LEU A 191 -1.71 -5.84 -9.54
N ALA A 192 -1.93 -6.53 -8.41
CA ALA A 192 -3.28 -6.87 -7.97
C ALA A 192 -4.21 -5.65 -7.90
N PRO A 193 -3.83 -4.49 -7.31
CA PRO A 193 -4.61 -3.26 -7.36
C PRO A 193 -4.92 -2.75 -8.77
N VAL A 194 -4.07 -2.99 -9.76
CA VAL A 194 -4.34 -2.57 -11.14
C VAL A 194 -5.38 -3.47 -11.79
N LEU A 195 -5.38 -4.76 -11.45
CA LEU A 195 -6.34 -5.75 -11.96
C LEU A 195 -7.77 -5.52 -11.47
N VAL A 196 -7.96 -4.67 -10.45
CA VAL A 196 -9.29 -4.26 -9.98
C VAL A 196 -9.89 -3.12 -10.80
N LEU A 197 -9.08 -2.37 -11.56
CA LEU A 197 -9.56 -1.17 -12.29
C LEU A 197 -10.62 -1.47 -13.35
N PRO A 198 -10.52 -2.55 -14.16
CA PRO A 198 -11.60 -2.95 -15.04
C PRO A 198 -12.87 -3.22 -14.25
N ASN A 199 -12.74 -3.82 -13.08
CA ASN A 199 -13.86 -4.09 -12.19
C ASN A 199 -14.47 -2.81 -11.63
N LEU A 200 -13.67 -1.83 -11.21
CA LEU A 200 -14.16 -0.52 -10.79
C LEU A 200 -15.00 0.12 -11.89
N GLY A 201 -14.47 0.21 -13.11
CA GLY A 201 -15.17 0.84 -14.23
C GLY A 201 -16.39 0.05 -14.70
N LEU A 202 -16.29 -1.28 -14.73
CA LEU A 202 -17.39 -2.15 -15.13
C LEU A 202 -18.45 -2.30 -14.03
N ASN A 203 -18.10 -2.21 -12.75
CA ASN A 203 -19.01 -2.24 -11.61
C ASN A 203 -20.05 -1.12 -11.74
N GLU A 204 -19.55 0.09 -11.98
CA GLU A 204 -20.38 1.28 -12.17
C GLU A 204 -21.23 1.22 -13.44
N TRP A 205 -20.66 0.67 -14.52
CA TRP A 205 -21.41 0.40 -15.75
C TRP A 205 -22.50 -0.66 -15.55
N GLY A 206 -22.21 -1.74 -14.84
CA GLY A 206 -23.14 -2.81 -14.55
C GLY A 206 -24.32 -2.35 -13.69
N HIS A 207 -24.09 -1.55 -12.65
CA HIS A 207 -25.17 -0.97 -11.85
C HIS A 207 -26.06 0.01 -12.64
N THR A 208 -25.55 0.59 -13.73
CA THR A 208 -26.33 1.51 -14.59
C THR A 208 -27.21 0.76 -15.61
N PHE A 209 -26.80 -0.44 -16.06
CA PHE A 209 -27.43 -1.14 -17.19
C PHE A 209 -27.97 -2.54 -16.90
N PHE A 210 -27.66 -3.10 -15.72
CA PHE A 210 -28.14 -4.40 -15.27
C PHE A 210 -28.99 -4.21 -14.00
N TYR A 211 -30.26 -4.64 -14.04
CA TYR A 211 -31.15 -4.74 -12.86
C TYR A 211 -30.69 -5.80 -11.83
N ALA A 212 -29.46 -6.28 -11.92
CA ALA A 212 -28.85 -7.11 -10.90
C ALA A 212 -28.36 -6.19 -9.79
N GLU A 213 -29.28 -5.70 -8.98
CA GLU A 213 -28.97 -5.23 -7.63
C GLU A 213 -28.20 -6.38 -6.93
N GLU A 214 -26.90 -6.14 -6.70
CA GLU A 214 -26.13 -6.65 -5.57
C GLU A 214 -25.87 -8.16 -5.45
N LEU A 215 -26.01 -8.95 -6.50
CA LEU A 215 -25.46 -10.31 -6.46
C LEU A 215 -23.92 -10.24 -6.59
N PHE A 216 -23.20 -10.24 -5.47
CA PHE A 216 -21.72 -10.30 -5.44
C PHE A 216 -21.12 -11.47 -6.25
N ALA A 217 -21.92 -12.50 -6.57
CA ALA A 217 -21.53 -13.61 -7.43
C ALA A 217 -21.57 -13.30 -8.95
N ALA A 218 -22.07 -12.13 -9.35
CA ALA A 218 -22.15 -11.76 -10.76
C ALA A 218 -20.74 -11.67 -11.39
N PRO A 219 -20.56 -12.08 -12.66
CA PRO A 219 -19.24 -12.13 -13.33
C PRO A 219 -18.45 -10.82 -13.26
N ILE A 220 -19.16 -9.70 -13.28
CA ILE A 220 -18.69 -8.32 -13.09
C ILE A 220 -17.88 -8.10 -11.80
N HIS A 221 -18.14 -8.85 -10.73
CA HIS A 221 -17.45 -8.71 -9.44
C HIS A 221 -16.19 -9.59 -9.30
N TRP A 222 -15.88 -10.47 -10.27
CA TRP A 222 -14.76 -11.42 -10.14
C TRP A 222 -13.35 -10.81 -10.16
N GLY A 223 -13.15 -9.62 -10.72
CA GLY A 223 -11.88 -8.90 -10.58
C GLY A 223 -11.57 -8.46 -9.14
N PHE A 224 -12.57 -8.27 -8.27
CA PHE A 224 -12.34 -8.08 -6.83
C PHE A 224 -11.76 -9.34 -6.17
N VAL A 225 -12.16 -10.51 -6.67
CA VAL A 225 -11.60 -11.80 -6.23
C VAL A 225 -10.15 -11.94 -6.70
N LEU A 226 -9.86 -11.62 -7.96
CA LEU A 226 -8.49 -11.65 -8.50
C LEU A 226 -7.56 -10.65 -7.78
N PHE A 227 -8.06 -9.47 -7.45
CA PHE A 227 -7.38 -8.49 -6.60
C PHE A 227 -7.00 -9.12 -5.24
N SER A 228 -7.97 -9.72 -4.55
CA SER A 228 -7.75 -10.33 -3.24
C SER A 228 -6.79 -11.51 -3.31
N TRP A 229 -6.91 -12.36 -4.34
CA TRP A 229 -6.02 -13.50 -4.56
C TRP A 229 -4.60 -13.08 -4.89
N GLY A 230 -4.41 -11.93 -5.55
CA GLY A 230 -3.09 -11.38 -5.82
C GLY A 230 -2.26 -11.18 -4.54
N PHE A 231 -2.89 -10.84 -3.41
CA PHE A 231 -2.18 -10.71 -2.13
C PHE A 231 -1.66 -12.04 -1.56
N TYR A 232 -2.25 -13.19 -1.94
CA TYR A 232 -1.69 -14.49 -1.54
C TYR A 232 -0.30 -14.74 -2.14
N ALA A 233 0.06 -14.06 -3.24
CA ALA A 233 1.40 -14.12 -3.79
C ALA A 233 2.47 -13.56 -2.81
N LEU A 234 2.07 -12.80 -1.77
CA LEU A 234 2.97 -12.39 -0.69
C LEU A 234 3.58 -13.59 0.05
N ALA A 235 2.86 -14.72 0.14
CA ALA A 235 3.42 -15.97 0.67
C ALA A 235 4.58 -16.49 -0.19
N GLY A 236 4.40 -16.48 -1.53
CA GLY A 236 5.46 -16.84 -2.48
C GLY A 236 6.69 -15.93 -2.38
N PHE A 237 6.47 -14.63 -2.23
CA PHE A 237 7.55 -13.67 -2.02
C PHE A 237 8.27 -13.90 -0.67
N SER A 238 7.51 -14.19 0.38
CA SER A 238 8.06 -14.52 1.70
C SER A 238 8.95 -15.76 1.66
N ILE A 239 8.57 -16.79 0.91
CA ILE A 239 9.39 -17.99 0.70
C ILE A 239 10.73 -17.64 0.01
N GLN A 240 10.71 -16.76 -1.00
CA GLN A 240 11.95 -16.30 -1.64
C GLN A 240 12.87 -15.61 -0.64
N CYS A 241 12.31 -14.72 0.20
CA CYS A 241 13.07 -14.05 1.25
C CYS A 241 13.64 -15.04 2.28
N PHE A 242 12.84 -16.00 2.76
CA PHE A 242 13.29 -16.99 3.73
C PHE A 242 14.36 -17.94 3.18
N LYS A 243 14.30 -18.27 1.88
CA LYS A 243 15.37 -19.04 1.22
C LYS A 243 16.71 -18.31 1.29
N ARG A 244 16.73 -16.99 1.04
CA ARG A 244 17.96 -16.19 1.15
C ARG A 244 18.40 -16.04 2.60
N ILE A 245 17.49 -15.74 3.53
CA ILE A 245 17.80 -15.67 4.97
C ILE A 245 18.45 -16.98 5.46
N ARG A 246 17.90 -18.14 5.10
CA ARG A 246 18.48 -19.45 5.44
C ARG A 246 19.91 -19.59 4.93
N SER A 247 20.21 -19.11 3.73
CA SER A 247 21.56 -19.12 3.18
C SER A 247 22.52 -18.23 3.98
N LEU A 248 22.04 -17.09 4.48
CA LEU A 248 22.85 -16.12 5.24
C LEU A 248 23.08 -16.55 6.70
N THR A 249 22.22 -17.40 7.25
CA THR A 249 22.32 -17.88 8.65
C THR A 249 22.82 -19.31 8.77
N ARG A 250 23.21 -19.96 7.66
CA ARG A 250 23.80 -21.28 7.70
C ARG A 250 25.18 -21.17 8.35
N LEU A 251 25.36 -21.86 9.48
CA LEU A 251 26.69 -22.08 10.02
C LEU A 251 27.41 -23.01 9.03
N GLU A 252 28.53 -22.57 8.48
CA GLU A 252 29.46 -23.51 7.85
C GLU A 252 29.89 -24.48 8.94
N ASN A 253 29.76 -25.78 8.66
CA ASN A 253 30.11 -26.82 9.62
C ASN A 253 31.55 -26.55 10.12
N VAL A 254 31.72 -26.47 11.44
CA VAL A 254 32.99 -26.80 12.10
C VAL A 254 33.29 -28.27 11.82
#